data_AF-A0A2V5PF01-F1
#
_entry.id   AF-A0A2V5PF01-F1
#
_cell.length_a   1.000
_cell.length_b   1.000
_cell.length_c   1.000
_cell.angle_alpha   90.00
_cell.angle_beta   90.00
_cell.angle_gamma   90.00
#
_symmetry.space_group_name_H-M   'P 1'
#
loop_
_entity.id
_entity.type
_entity.pdbx_description
1 polymer ?
#
loop_
_entity_poly.entity_id
_entity_poly.type
_entity_poly.pdbx_seq_one_letter_code
_entity_poly.pdbx_strand_id
1 'polypeptide(L)'
;MVQILGEWAYPDEFHFSPNDEWIFSPYHVGSCLRDAVLYHRINPTKTDILDKFTGLAWQSAVKLGAFNTNFLDEGMCAMTGFECWSIDSARLLIELLGDEDKREMQQRYLYFNTRKQQFELSDYLRKLNKSKSEKLVCAEPVDPLPDEAELKTKFDALDQQLNKRYAEVLAKAVKDRVSLVREAQRTWIKHRDDGAKFYVSLFPAAEKERRRLQFLCDVTAARIDTRPGEAWEL
;
A
#
# COMPACT_ATOMS: atom_id res chain seq x y z
N MET A 1 -4.12 26.46 6.54
CA MET A 1 -5.18 25.60 6.00
C MET A 1 -5.26 25.90 4.52
N VAL A 2 -4.56 25.12 3.68
CA VAL A 2 -4.55 25.34 2.22
C VAL A 2 -5.81 24.70 1.67
N GLN A 3 -6.62 25.49 0.97
CA GLN A 3 -7.87 25.07 0.35
C GLN A 3 -7.52 24.29 -0.92
N ILE A 4 -7.21 23.00 -0.78
CA ILE A 4 -6.95 22.07 -1.88
C ILE A 4 -8.29 21.44 -2.27
N LEU A 5 -9.15 22.19 -2.97
CA LEU A 5 -10.35 21.61 -3.60
C LEU A 5 -10.58 22.30 -4.94
N GLY A 6 -10.03 21.72 -6.00
CA GLY A 6 -10.65 21.84 -7.33
C GLY A 6 -11.98 21.08 -7.34
N GLU A 7 -12.69 21.10 -8.46
CA GLU A 7 -14.04 20.51 -8.67
C GLU A 7 -14.13 18.96 -8.54
N TRP A 8 -13.20 18.34 -7.81
CA TRP A 8 -13.09 16.91 -7.60
C TRP A 8 -13.98 16.48 -6.43
N ALA A 9 -14.46 15.23 -6.45
CA ALA A 9 -15.09 14.61 -5.29
C ALA A 9 -14.17 14.71 -4.06
N TYR A 10 -14.76 14.79 -2.86
CA TYR A 10 -13.98 14.90 -1.62
C TYR A 10 -13.08 13.67 -1.46
N PRO A 11 -11.78 13.85 -1.16
CA PRO A 11 -10.90 12.73 -0.94
C PRO A 11 -11.33 11.90 0.27
N ASP A 12 -11.27 10.59 0.12
CA ASP A 12 -11.66 9.66 1.18
C ASP A 12 -10.59 9.69 2.29
N GLU A 13 -9.32 9.68 1.89
CA GLU A 13 -8.15 9.61 2.77
C GLU A 13 -6.93 10.36 2.20
N PHE A 14 -5.96 10.65 3.06
CA PHE A 14 -4.68 11.26 2.70
C PHE A 14 -3.53 10.40 3.23
N HIS A 15 -2.68 9.91 2.32
CA HIS A 15 -1.52 9.09 2.66
C HIS A 15 -0.24 9.85 2.35
N PHE A 16 0.44 10.30 3.40
CA PHE A 16 1.68 11.07 3.31
C PHE A 16 2.89 10.15 3.14
N SER A 17 3.81 10.51 2.27
CA SER A 17 5.12 9.85 2.20
C SER A 17 5.90 10.09 3.49
N PRO A 18 6.85 9.21 3.87
CA PRO A 18 7.64 9.36 5.09
C PRO A 18 8.37 10.70 5.25
N ASN A 19 8.68 11.38 4.15
CA ASN A 19 9.31 12.71 4.13
C ASN A 19 8.33 13.88 3.99
N ASP A 20 7.02 13.63 4.02
CA ASP A 20 5.93 14.62 3.86
C ASP A 20 5.96 15.45 2.55
N GLU A 21 6.70 14.98 1.54
CA GLU A 21 6.78 15.65 0.23
C GLU A 21 5.70 15.19 -0.73
N TRP A 22 5.14 14.00 -0.56
CA TRP A 22 4.12 13.45 -1.44
C TRP A 22 2.87 13.05 -0.67
N ILE A 23 1.71 13.25 -1.27
CA ILE A 23 0.42 12.87 -0.68
C ILE A 23 -0.38 12.14 -1.75
N PHE A 24 -0.68 10.88 -1.50
CA PHE A 24 -1.61 10.11 -2.32
C PHE A 24 -3.00 10.17 -1.70
N SER A 25 -4.01 10.45 -2.51
CA SER A 25 -5.36 10.70 -2.01
C SER A 25 -6.40 10.04 -2.91
N PRO A 26 -6.87 8.83 -2.56
CA PRO A 26 -7.93 8.17 -3.28
C PRO A 26 -9.28 8.83 -3.01
N TYR A 27 -10.18 8.75 -3.99
CA TYR A 27 -11.56 9.21 -3.85
C TYR A 27 -12.52 8.31 -4.63
N HIS A 28 -13.70 8.10 -4.04
CA HIS A 28 -14.78 7.37 -4.66
C HIS A 28 -15.41 8.20 -5.79
N VAL A 29 -15.47 7.64 -7.00
CA VAL A 29 -16.08 8.31 -8.17
C VAL A 29 -17.48 7.77 -8.46
N GLY A 30 -17.66 6.46 -8.30
CA GLY A 30 -18.93 5.80 -8.61
C GLY A 30 -18.87 4.32 -8.29
N SER A 31 -19.99 3.63 -8.43
CA SER A 31 -20.03 2.18 -8.18
C SER A 31 -18.93 1.50 -8.98
N CYS A 32 -18.03 0.81 -8.28
CA CYS A 32 -16.89 0.09 -8.86
C CYS A 32 -15.82 0.97 -9.52
N LEU A 33 -15.79 2.26 -9.18
CA LEU A 33 -14.83 3.24 -9.68
C LEU A 33 -14.19 4.02 -8.53
N ARG A 34 -12.87 3.90 -8.41
CA ARG A 34 -12.05 4.68 -7.48
C ARG A 34 -10.89 5.29 -8.22
N ASP A 35 -10.74 6.59 -8.07
CA ASP A 35 -9.69 7.38 -8.67
C ASP A 35 -8.80 7.93 -7.55
N ALA A 36 -7.70 8.59 -7.90
CA ALA A 36 -6.75 9.13 -6.95
C ALA A 36 -6.02 10.33 -7.53
N VAL A 37 -5.75 11.29 -6.65
CA VAL A 37 -4.88 12.42 -6.93
C VAL A 37 -3.54 12.20 -6.23
N LEU A 38 -2.44 12.47 -6.93
CA LEU A 38 -1.12 12.52 -6.35
C LEU A 38 -0.64 13.97 -6.27
N TYR A 39 -0.36 14.41 -5.05
CA TYR A 39 0.13 15.74 -4.75
C TYR A 39 1.63 15.70 -4.47
N HIS A 40 2.36 16.68 -4.97
CA HIS A 40 3.76 16.93 -4.67
C HIS A 40 3.90 18.27 -3.95
N ARG A 41 4.28 18.22 -2.68
CA ARG A 41 4.50 19.39 -1.84
C ARG A 41 5.88 19.99 -2.14
N ILE A 42 5.89 21.03 -2.96
CA ILE A 42 7.11 21.76 -3.32
C ILE A 42 7.66 22.54 -2.13
N ASN A 43 6.77 23.11 -1.31
CA ASN A 43 7.10 23.78 -0.05
C ASN A 43 5.84 23.87 0.85
N PRO A 44 5.93 24.41 2.08
CA PRO A 44 4.78 24.47 2.99
C PRO A 44 3.54 25.21 2.47
N THR A 45 3.69 26.03 1.43
CA THR A 45 2.62 26.87 0.85
C THR A 45 2.27 26.52 -0.59
N LYS A 46 3.01 25.62 -1.23
CA LYS A 46 2.86 25.27 -2.65
C LYS A 46 2.83 23.76 -2.84
N THR A 47 1.80 23.31 -3.55
CA THR A 47 1.60 21.91 -3.92
C THR A 47 1.32 21.85 -5.41
N ASP A 48 2.07 21.00 -6.12
CA ASP A 48 1.80 20.63 -7.50
C ASP A 48 0.92 19.37 -7.52
N ILE A 49 0.09 19.25 -8.55
CA ILE A 49 -0.83 18.12 -8.72
C ILE A 49 -0.42 17.34 -9.96
N LEU A 50 -0.20 16.04 -9.80
CA LEU A 50 -0.10 15.12 -10.92
C LEU A 50 -1.51 14.74 -11.36
N ASP A 51 -2.02 15.52 -12.32
CA ASP A 51 -3.33 15.30 -12.92
C ASP A 51 -3.37 13.95 -13.67
N LYS A 52 -4.56 13.35 -13.75
CA LYS A 52 -4.84 12.07 -14.44
C LYS A 52 -3.97 10.90 -13.96
N PHE A 53 -3.56 10.92 -12.69
CA PHE A 53 -2.70 9.89 -12.11
C PHE A 53 -3.25 8.46 -12.37
N THR A 54 -4.52 8.22 -12.08
CA THR A 54 -5.18 6.92 -12.32
C THR A 54 -5.18 6.51 -13.79
N GLY A 55 -5.50 7.43 -14.70
CA GLY A 55 -5.45 7.15 -16.14
C GLY A 55 -4.05 6.72 -16.59
N LEU A 56 -3.02 7.44 -16.13
CA LEU A 56 -1.62 7.10 -16.42
C LEU A 56 -1.20 5.78 -15.75
N ALA A 57 -1.71 5.47 -14.55
CA ALA A 57 -1.45 4.22 -13.84
C ALA A 57 -1.97 3.02 -14.63
N TRP A 58 -3.23 3.06 -15.08
CA TRP A 58 -3.83 1.98 -15.86
C TRP A 58 -3.15 1.79 -17.23
N GLN A 59 -2.87 2.87 -17.94
CA GLN A 59 -2.12 2.81 -19.21
C GLN A 59 -0.74 2.17 -19.00
N SER A 60 -0.05 2.57 -17.94
CA SER A 60 1.27 2.02 -17.60
C SER A 60 1.20 0.56 -17.16
N ALA A 61 0.14 0.18 -16.44
CA ALA A 61 -0.05 -1.20 -15.99
C ALA A 61 -0.18 -2.18 -17.17
N VAL A 62 -0.88 -1.79 -18.24
CA VAL A 62 -0.94 -2.57 -19.48
C VAL A 62 0.41 -2.58 -20.18
N LYS A 63 1.01 -1.40 -20.38
CA LYS A 63 2.32 -1.26 -21.06
C LYS A 63 3.43 -2.08 -20.38
N LEU A 64 3.42 -2.16 -19.05
CA LEU A 64 4.42 -2.87 -18.25
C LEU A 64 4.09 -4.37 -18.06
N GLY A 65 2.90 -4.80 -18.50
CA GLY A 65 2.44 -6.18 -18.46
C GLY A 65 1.91 -6.64 -17.10
N ALA A 66 1.41 -5.72 -16.26
CA ALA A 66 0.67 -6.06 -15.05
C ALA A 66 -0.77 -6.50 -15.37
N PHE A 67 -1.37 -5.88 -16.40
CA PHE A 67 -2.66 -6.26 -16.98
C PHE A 67 -2.53 -6.44 -18.49
N ASN A 68 -3.50 -7.14 -19.08
CA ASN A 68 -3.64 -7.24 -20.53
C ASN A 68 -4.63 -6.20 -21.10
N THR A 69 -5.49 -5.63 -20.25
CA THR A 69 -6.56 -4.72 -20.63
C THR A 69 -6.54 -3.49 -19.73
N ASN A 70 -6.83 -2.32 -20.31
CA ASN A 70 -7.06 -1.09 -19.54
C ASN A 70 -8.54 -1.00 -19.20
N PHE A 71 -8.95 -1.56 -18.06
CA PHE A 71 -10.36 -1.60 -17.64
C PHE A 71 -10.98 -0.21 -17.47
N LEU A 72 -10.17 0.82 -17.14
CA LEU A 72 -10.66 2.19 -17.02
C LEU A 72 -11.09 2.75 -18.39
N ASP A 73 -10.24 2.59 -19.41
CA ASP A 73 -10.54 3.10 -20.77
C ASP A 73 -11.69 2.33 -21.42
N GLU A 74 -11.88 1.06 -21.07
CA GLU A 74 -13.00 0.22 -21.51
C GLU A 74 -14.33 0.55 -20.78
N GLY A 75 -14.32 1.47 -19.80
CA GLY A 75 -15.52 1.83 -19.03
C GLY A 75 -16.00 0.73 -18.10
N MET A 76 -15.11 -0.18 -17.68
CA MET A 76 -15.38 -1.31 -16.80
C MET A 76 -15.08 -0.95 -15.34
N CYS A 77 -15.16 -1.93 -14.44
CA CYS A 77 -14.78 -1.70 -13.05
C CYS A 77 -13.27 -1.45 -12.97
N ALA A 78 -12.89 -0.32 -12.38
CA ALA A 78 -11.50 0.11 -12.29
C ALA A 78 -11.30 0.95 -11.03
N MET A 79 -10.52 0.44 -10.09
CA MET A 79 -10.19 1.12 -8.84
C MET A 79 -8.68 1.26 -8.69
N THR A 80 -8.25 2.42 -8.21
CA THR A 80 -6.88 2.68 -7.77
C THR A 80 -6.86 2.87 -6.26
N GLY A 81 -6.04 2.07 -5.57
CA GLY A 81 -5.92 2.04 -4.11
C GLY A 81 -4.51 2.38 -3.64
N PHE A 82 -4.43 2.84 -2.39
CA PHE A 82 -3.17 2.98 -1.68
C PHE A 82 -2.77 1.66 -1.03
N GLU A 83 -1.50 1.28 -1.13
CA GLU A 83 -0.96 0.16 -0.35
C GLU A 83 0.05 0.66 0.69
N CYS A 84 1.16 1.24 0.23
CA CYS A 84 2.17 1.80 1.12
C CYS A 84 3.15 2.71 0.38
N TRP A 85 3.88 3.50 1.16
CA TRP A 85 5.07 4.21 0.71
C TRP A 85 6.33 3.39 1.01
N SER A 86 7.35 3.49 0.16
CA SER A 86 8.67 2.97 0.50
C SER A 86 9.31 3.82 1.61
N ILE A 87 10.16 3.20 2.43
CA ILE A 87 10.81 3.87 3.57
C ILE A 87 11.63 5.11 3.18
N ASP A 88 12.18 5.13 1.96
CA ASP A 88 12.96 6.23 1.39
C ASP A 88 12.11 7.26 0.63
N SER A 89 10.77 7.14 0.69
CA SER A 89 9.79 7.98 -0.03
C SER A 89 9.95 7.98 -1.56
N ALA A 90 10.78 7.10 -2.12
CA ALA A 90 11.09 7.08 -3.54
C ALA A 90 10.01 6.37 -4.38
N ARG A 91 9.17 5.54 -3.76
CA ARG A 91 8.13 4.77 -4.41
C ARG A 91 6.82 4.81 -3.63
N LEU A 92 5.75 5.05 -4.36
CA LEU A 92 4.39 4.74 -3.95
C LEU A 92 4.04 3.36 -4.51
N LEU A 93 3.60 2.43 -3.65
CA LEU A 93 2.93 1.21 -4.10
C LEU A 93 1.43 1.48 -4.17
N ILE A 94 0.87 1.27 -5.35
CA ILE A 94 -0.58 1.33 -5.57
C ILE A 94 -1.11 -0.06 -5.89
N GLU A 95 -2.37 -0.26 -5.49
CA GLU A 95 -3.22 -1.35 -5.92
C GLU A 95 -4.08 -0.89 -7.09
N LEU A 96 -4.26 -1.78 -8.06
CA LEU A 96 -5.21 -1.65 -9.15
C LEU A 96 -6.14 -2.85 -9.11
N LEU A 97 -7.45 -2.59 -8.98
CA LEU A 97 -8.50 -3.59 -9.07
C LEU A 97 -9.30 -3.34 -10.34
N GLY A 98 -9.41 -4.34 -11.21
CA GLY A 98 -10.26 -4.21 -12.38
C GLY A 98 -10.66 -5.52 -13.01
N ASP A 99 -11.89 -5.54 -13.52
CA ASP A 99 -12.49 -6.60 -14.33
C ASP A 99 -13.84 -6.09 -14.89
N GLU A 100 -14.51 -6.90 -15.71
CA GLU A 100 -15.89 -6.65 -16.16
C GLU A 100 -16.89 -6.79 -15.00
N ASP A 101 -16.74 -7.84 -14.19
CA ASP A 101 -17.58 -8.08 -13.01
C ASP A 101 -16.87 -7.64 -11.73
N LYS A 102 -17.55 -6.79 -10.96
CA LYS A 102 -17.08 -6.33 -9.64
C LYS A 102 -16.80 -7.43 -8.63
N ARG A 103 -17.34 -8.64 -8.84
CA ARG A 103 -17.14 -9.79 -7.96
C ARG A 103 -15.86 -10.56 -8.27
N GLU A 104 -15.29 -10.35 -9.45
CA GLU A 104 -14.15 -11.11 -9.98
C GLU A 104 -12.95 -10.19 -10.23
N MET A 105 -12.88 -9.05 -9.53
CA MET A 105 -11.84 -8.05 -9.74
C MET A 105 -10.44 -8.64 -9.62
N GLN A 106 -9.62 -8.43 -10.65
CA GLN A 106 -8.23 -8.80 -10.61
C GLN A 106 -7.43 -7.74 -9.88
N GLN A 107 -6.75 -8.16 -8.82
CA GLN A 107 -5.85 -7.32 -8.04
C GLN A 107 -4.43 -7.40 -8.57
N ARG A 108 -3.86 -6.23 -8.89
CA ARG A 108 -2.46 -6.10 -9.32
C ARG A 108 -1.84 -4.87 -8.68
N TYR A 109 -0.52 -4.89 -8.61
CA TYR A 109 0.26 -3.83 -8.01
C TYR A 109 1.17 -3.15 -9.02
N LEU A 110 1.42 -1.86 -8.79
CA LEU A 110 2.30 -1.04 -9.58
C LEU A 110 3.04 -0.05 -8.68
N TYR A 111 4.29 0.28 -9.01
CA TYR A 111 4.98 1.39 -8.35
C TYR A 111 4.81 2.67 -9.15
N PHE A 112 4.66 3.78 -8.45
CA PHE A 112 5.00 5.10 -8.98
C PHE A 112 6.30 5.59 -8.34
N ASN A 113 7.34 5.79 -9.13
CA ASN A 113 8.63 6.31 -8.68
C ASN A 113 8.57 7.83 -8.60
N THR A 114 8.65 8.40 -7.41
CA THR A 114 8.52 9.86 -7.18
C THR A 114 9.69 10.65 -7.76
N ARG A 115 10.90 10.08 -7.76
CA ARG A 115 12.12 10.73 -8.27
C ARG A 115 12.13 10.83 -9.79
N LYS A 116 11.65 9.78 -10.46
CA LYS A 116 11.56 9.72 -11.94
C LYS A 116 10.21 10.20 -12.47
N GLN A 117 9.22 10.32 -11.59
CA GLN A 117 7.80 10.54 -11.91
C GLN A 117 7.29 9.56 -12.98
N GLN A 118 7.59 8.29 -12.79
CA GLN A 118 7.27 7.23 -13.75
C GLN A 118 6.75 6.00 -13.04
N PHE A 119 5.80 5.32 -13.67
CA PHE A 119 5.35 4.02 -13.23
C PHE A 119 6.38 2.94 -13.56
N GLU A 120 6.57 2.00 -12.65
CA GLU A 120 7.53 0.91 -12.81
C GLU A 120 7.01 -0.41 -12.23
N LEU A 121 7.54 -1.51 -12.76
CA LEU A 121 7.19 -2.87 -12.33
C LEU A 121 8.47 -3.68 -12.14
N SER A 122 8.80 -3.95 -10.88
CA SER A 122 9.97 -4.73 -10.46
C SER A 122 9.75 -6.24 -10.65
N ASP A 123 10.81 -7.02 -10.52
CA ASP A 123 10.70 -8.48 -10.53
C ASP A 123 9.85 -9.03 -9.37
N TYR A 124 9.85 -8.34 -8.23
CA TYR A 124 8.95 -8.65 -7.12
C TYR A 124 7.49 -8.45 -7.50
N LEU A 125 7.10 -7.29 -8.01
CA LEU A 125 5.72 -7.05 -8.42
C LEU A 125 5.31 -7.95 -9.60
N ARG A 126 6.20 -8.23 -10.55
CA ARG A 126 5.93 -9.17 -11.65
C ARG A 126 5.57 -10.57 -11.16
N LYS A 127 6.26 -11.06 -10.13
CA LYS A 127 5.95 -12.38 -9.54
C LYS A 127 4.73 -12.32 -8.64
N LEU A 128 4.57 -11.25 -7.88
CA LEU A 128 3.43 -11.03 -6.99
C LEU A 128 2.11 -10.96 -7.77
N ASN A 129 2.07 -10.19 -8.86
CA ASN A 129 0.92 -10.02 -9.74
C ASN A 129 0.50 -11.31 -10.46
N LYS A 130 1.38 -12.31 -10.53
CA LYS A 130 1.08 -13.65 -11.05
C LYS A 130 0.67 -14.64 -9.97
N SER A 131 0.85 -14.28 -8.70
CA SER A 131 0.47 -15.11 -7.57
C SER A 131 -1.01 -14.92 -7.25
N LYS A 132 -1.69 -16.00 -6.86
CA LYS A 132 -3.11 -15.97 -6.46
C LYS A 132 -3.28 -15.79 -4.95
N SER A 133 -2.23 -15.40 -4.24
CA SER A 133 -2.21 -15.46 -2.78
C SER A 133 -2.47 -14.07 -2.20
N GLU A 134 -3.41 -14.00 -1.28
CA GLU A 134 -3.64 -12.85 -0.40
C GLU A 134 -2.45 -12.72 0.56
N LYS A 135 -1.35 -12.12 0.10
CA LYS A 135 -0.17 -11.85 0.92
C LYS A 135 -0.10 -10.36 1.16
N LEU A 136 0.35 -9.99 2.35
CA LEU A 136 0.71 -8.59 2.59
C LEU A 136 1.89 -8.21 1.70
N VAL A 137 1.94 -6.93 1.37
CA VAL A 137 2.90 -6.37 0.42
C VAL A 137 3.67 -5.22 1.06
N CYS A 138 4.84 -4.92 0.54
CA CYS A 138 5.62 -3.75 0.94
C CYS A 138 6.19 -3.02 -0.28
N ALA A 139 6.53 -1.75 -0.13
CA ALA A 139 7.13 -0.98 -1.19
C ALA A 139 8.66 -1.13 -1.18
N GLU A 140 9.23 -1.69 -2.25
CA GLU A 140 10.69 -1.82 -2.38
C GLU A 140 11.35 -0.44 -2.44
N PRO A 141 12.28 -0.09 -1.53
CA PRO A 141 13.02 1.17 -1.65
C PRO A 141 13.92 1.17 -2.89
N VAL A 142 14.25 2.37 -3.33
CA VAL A 142 15.22 2.62 -4.41
C VAL A 142 16.62 2.76 -3.81
N ASP A 143 16.73 3.39 -2.65
CA ASP A 143 17.99 3.53 -1.92
C ASP A 143 18.41 2.25 -1.21
N PRO A 144 19.71 2.11 -0.88
CA PRO A 144 20.18 1.04 -0.01
C PRO A 144 19.39 1.00 1.30
N LEU A 145 19.04 -0.21 1.73
CA LEU A 145 18.40 -0.41 3.01
C LEU A 145 19.31 0.06 4.16
N PRO A 146 18.71 0.55 5.25
CA PRO A 146 19.43 0.73 6.52
C PRO A 146 20.11 -0.57 6.94
N ASP A 147 21.06 -0.46 7.86
CA ASP A 147 21.74 -1.65 8.35
C ASP A 147 20.80 -2.57 9.17
N GLU A 148 21.25 -3.79 9.40
CA GLU A 148 20.44 -4.78 10.09
C GLU A 148 20.14 -4.39 11.55
N ALA A 149 21.04 -3.69 12.24
CA ALA A 149 20.86 -3.30 13.63
C ALA A 149 19.80 -2.19 13.78
N GLU A 150 19.83 -1.21 12.87
CA GLU A 150 18.82 -0.15 12.77
C GLU A 150 17.44 -0.74 12.45
N LEU A 151 17.36 -1.64 11.47
CA LEU A 151 16.10 -2.30 11.10
C LEU A 151 15.54 -3.18 12.23
N LYS A 152 16.40 -3.92 12.95
CA LYS A 152 15.97 -4.69 14.13
C LYS A 152 15.40 -3.79 15.22
N THR A 153 16.12 -2.73 15.56
CA THR A 153 15.70 -1.77 16.58
C THR A 153 14.35 -1.14 16.21
N LYS A 154 14.18 -0.77 14.93
CA LYS A 154 12.91 -0.25 14.41
C LYS A 154 11.80 -1.28 14.50
N PHE A 155 12.06 -2.52 14.11
CA PHE A 155 11.07 -3.60 14.17
C PHE A 155 10.64 -3.89 15.62
N ASP A 156 11.58 -3.98 16.55
CA ASP A 156 11.28 -4.24 17.97
C ASP A 156 10.38 -3.13 18.56
N ALA A 157 10.66 -1.87 18.21
CA ALA A 157 9.82 -0.74 18.62
C ALA A 157 8.41 -0.81 18.01
N LEU A 158 8.29 -1.19 16.74
CA LEU A 158 7.00 -1.37 16.07
C LEU A 158 6.21 -2.55 16.63
N ASP A 159 6.86 -3.68 16.94
CA ASP A 159 6.20 -4.84 17.52
C ASP A 159 5.64 -4.54 18.92
N GLN A 160 6.40 -3.80 19.75
CA GLN A 160 5.89 -3.30 21.03
C GLN A 160 4.66 -2.39 20.86
N GLN A 161 4.68 -1.49 19.88
CA GLN A 161 3.56 -0.60 19.59
C GLN A 161 2.34 -1.38 19.08
N LEU A 162 2.53 -2.35 18.19
CA LEU A 162 1.47 -3.22 17.70
C LEU A 162 0.81 -4.01 18.83
N ASN A 163 1.61 -4.58 19.73
CA ASN A 163 1.10 -5.31 20.89
C ASN A 163 0.29 -4.41 21.83
N LYS A 164 0.74 -3.18 22.08
CA LYS A 164 -0.02 -2.18 22.83
C LYS A 164 -1.34 -1.85 22.14
N ARG A 165 -1.30 -1.57 20.83
CA ARG A 165 -2.49 -1.26 20.03
C ARG A 165 -3.50 -2.39 20.04
N TYR A 166 -3.05 -3.63 19.89
CA TYR A 166 -3.89 -4.82 19.96
C TYR A 166 -4.57 -4.98 21.32
N ALA A 167 -3.85 -4.75 22.42
CA ALA A 167 -4.42 -4.75 23.77
C ALA A 167 -5.51 -3.67 23.93
N GLU A 168 -5.30 -2.47 23.39
CA GLU A 168 -6.29 -1.40 23.40
C GLU A 168 -7.56 -1.75 22.60
N VAL A 169 -7.41 -2.38 21.43
CA VAL A 169 -8.54 -2.85 20.62
C VAL A 169 -9.34 -3.92 21.38
N LEU A 170 -8.65 -4.91 21.96
CA LEU A 170 -9.29 -5.95 22.77
C LEU A 170 -10.05 -5.40 23.99
N ALA A 171 -9.51 -4.37 24.65
CA ALA A 171 -10.15 -3.75 25.80
C ALA A 171 -11.44 -3.00 25.44
N LYS A 172 -11.55 -2.52 24.18
CA LYS A 172 -12.71 -1.78 23.67
C LYS A 172 -13.72 -2.67 22.94
N ALA A 173 -13.30 -3.84 22.47
CA ALA A 173 -14.16 -4.77 21.77
C ALA A 173 -15.31 -5.26 22.67
N VAL A 174 -16.53 -5.27 22.13
CA VAL A 174 -17.68 -5.90 22.79
C VAL A 174 -17.39 -7.39 22.97
N LYS A 175 -17.83 -8.00 24.09
CA LYS A 175 -17.49 -9.39 24.47
C LYS A 175 -17.60 -10.40 23.32
N ASP A 176 -18.64 -10.30 22.50
CA ASP A 176 -18.91 -11.24 21.40
C ASP A 176 -18.01 -11.04 20.17
N ARG A 177 -17.27 -9.92 20.10
CA ARG A 177 -16.32 -9.61 19.01
C ARG A 177 -14.86 -9.92 19.34
N VAL A 178 -14.55 -10.23 20.60
CA VAL A 178 -13.17 -10.53 21.04
C VAL A 178 -12.57 -11.73 20.30
N SER A 179 -13.37 -12.74 19.98
CA SER A 179 -12.95 -13.90 19.19
C SER A 179 -12.54 -13.50 17.77
N LEU A 180 -13.36 -12.67 17.11
CA LEU A 180 -13.10 -12.14 15.76
C LEU A 180 -11.80 -11.33 15.74
N VAL A 181 -11.59 -10.45 16.72
CA VAL A 181 -10.35 -9.66 16.83
C VAL A 181 -9.12 -10.55 16.94
N ARG A 182 -9.19 -11.60 17.76
CA ARG A 182 -8.11 -12.57 17.91
C ARG A 182 -7.85 -13.36 16.62
N GLU A 183 -8.90 -13.72 15.90
CA GLU A 183 -8.80 -14.44 14.63
C GLU A 183 -8.20 -13.57 13.53
N ALA A 184 -8.74 -12.36 13.34
CA ALA A 184 -8.21 -11.38 12.40
C ALA A 184 -6.72 -11.12 12.63
N GLN A 185 -6.29 -11.00 13.90
CA GLN A 185 -4.87 -10.83 14.21
C GLN A 185 -4.01 -12.06 13.87
N ARG A 186 -4.50 -13.29 14.13
CA ARG A 186 -3.78 -14.52 13.73
C ARG A 186 -3.66 -14.63 12.20
N THR A 187 -4.75 -14.34 11.50
CA THR A 187 -4.80 -14.34 10.04
C THR A 187 -3.83 -13.31 9.47
N TRP A 188 -3.81 -12.09 10.02
CA TRP A 188 -2.84 -11.07 9.64
C TRP A 188 -1.38 -11.52 9.86
N ILE A 189 -1.06 -12.11 11.02
CA ILE A 189 0.30 -12.66 11.29
C ILE A 189 0.69 -13.72 10.26
N LYS A 190 -0.24 -14.62 9.89
CA LYS A 190 0.00 -15.63 8.86
C LYS A 190 0.31 -14.99 7.50
N HIS A 191 -0.52 -14.04 7.05
CA HIS A 191 -0.30 -13.36 5.77
C HIS A 191 0.97 -12.51 5.77
N ARG A 192 1.34 -11.91 6.91
CA ARG A 192 2.62 -11.22 7.11
C ARG A 192 3.79 -12.18 6.90
N ASP A 193 3.79 -13.32 7.59
CA ASP A 193 4.92 -14.25 7.54
C ASP A 193 5.04 -14.91 6.16
N ASP A 194 3.92 -15.21 5.50
CA ASP A 194 3.90 -15.73 4.13
C ASP A 194 4.31 -14.69 3.09
N GLY A 195 3.92 -13.42 3.28
CA GLY A 195 4.38 -12.29 2.48
C GLY A 195 5.89 -12.07 2.62
N ALA A 196 6.42 -12.08 3.85
CA ALA A 196 7.84 -11.94 4.11
C ALA A 196 8.65 -13.06 3.44
N LYS A 197 8.23 -14.33 3.59
CA LYS A 197 8.86 -15.48 2.91
C LYS A 197 8.88 -15.33 1.40
N PHE A 198 7.77 -14.87 0.82
CA PHE A 198 7.68 -14.63 -0.61
C PHE A 198 8.62 -13.51 -1.05
N TYR A 199 8.60 -12.37 -0.36
CA TYR A 199 9.43 -11.21 -0.66
C TYR A 199 10.92 -11.57 -0.65
N VAL A 200 11.41 -12.16 0.45
CA VAL A 200 12.85 -12.49 0.61
C VAL A 200 13.33 -13.57 -0.35
N SER A 201 12.44 -14.40 -0.89
CA SER A 201 12.80 -15.45 -1.87
C SER A 201 13.37 -14.89 -3.17
N LEU A 202 13.17 -13.59 -3.41
CA LEU A 202 13.53 -12.90 -4.65
C LEU A 202 14.89 -12.21 -4.58
N PHE A 203 15.48 -12.12 -3.39
CA PHE A 203 16.72 -11.39 -3.17
C PHE A 203 17.90 -12.32 -2.88
N PRO A 204 19.14 -11.88 -3.18
CA PRO A 204 20.34 -12.62 -2.83
C PRO A 204 20.43 -12.89 -1.33
N ALA A 205 21.09 -14.00 -0.96
CA ALA A 205 21.22 -14.43 0.45
C ALA A 205 21.77 -13.33 1.38
N ALA A 206 22.71 -12.52 0.89
CA ALA A 206 23.34 -11.42 1.64
C ALA A 206 22.38 -10.26 1.99
N GLU A 207 21.23 -10.15 1.32
CA GLU A 207 20.23 -9.10 1.57
C GLU A 207 19.01 -9.61 2.34
N LYS A 208 18.84 -10.94 2.46
CA LYS A 208 17.58 -11.54 2.91
C LYS A 208 17.10 -11.02 4.26
N GLU A 209 18.00 -10.90 5.24
CA GLU A 209 17.56 -10.48 6.58
C GLU A 209 17.17 -8.99 6.61
N ARG A 210 17.93 -8.11 5.95
CA ARG A 210 17.53 -6.70 5.82
C ARG A 210 16.21 -6.55 5.07
N ARG A 211 15.99 -7.32 3.99
CA ARG A 211 14.73 -7.34 3.25
C ARG A 211 13.57 -7.88 4.10
N ARG A 212 13.83 -8.91 4.90
CA ARG A 212 12.85 -9.46 5.84
C ARG A 212 12.43 -8.42 6.87
N LEU A 213 13.39 -7.78 7.52
CA LEU A 213 13.13 -6.77 8.54
C LEU A 213 12.41 -5.55 7.95
N GLN A 214 12.82 -5.08 6.76
CA GLN A 214 12.10 -4.02 6.06
C GLN A 214 10.63 -4.38 5.83
N PHE A 215 10.37 -5.56 5.27
CA PHE A 215 9.00 -6.03 5.04
C PHE A 215 8.20 -6.03 6.35
N LEU A 216 8.78 -6.58 7.42
CA LEU A 216 8.14 -6.66 8.73
C LEU A 216 7.88 -5.27 9.32
N CYS A 217 8.79 -4.32 9.19
CA CYS A 217 8.58 -2.94 9.61
C CYS A 217 7.39 -2.31 8.88
N ASP A 218 7.37 -2.40 7.54
CA ASP A 218 6.36 -1.71 6.72
C ASP A 218 4.94 -2.23 7.01
N VAL A 219 4.76 -3.54 6.97
CA VAL A 219 3.44 -4.15 7.20
C VAL A 219 2.97 -3.99 8.65
N THR A 220 3.91 -3.98 9.62
CA THR A 220 3.58 -3.76 11.04
C THR A 220 3.13 -2.32 11.27
N ALA A 221 3.83 -1.33 10.66
CA ALA A 221 3.41 0.06 10.70
C ALA A 221 2.00 0.24 10.10
N ALA A 222 1.75 -0.33 8.91
CA ALA A 222 0.43 -0.27 8.28
C ALA A 222 -0.68 -0.89 9.16
N ARG A 223 -0.38 -1.99 9.87
CA ARG A 223 -1.33 -2.62 10.79
C ARG A 223 -1.64 -1.77 12.02
N ILE A 224 -0.66 -1.04 12.53
CA ILE A 224 -0.85 -0.10 13.66
C ILE A 224 -1.82 1.02 13.25
N ASP A 225 -1.67 1.53 12.03
CA ASP A 225 -2.46 2.65 11.50
C ASP A 225 -3.89 2.25 11.09
N THR A 226 -4.16 0.94 10.97
CA THR A 226 -5.51 0.42 10.67
C THR A 226 -6.51 0.87 11.74
N ARG A 227 -7.63 1.47 11.32
CA ARG A 227 -8.69 1.92 12.23
C ARG A 227 -9.43 0.73 12.88
N PRO A 228 -9.90 0.87 14.13
CA PRO A 228 -10.74 -0.14 14.77
C PRO A 228 -12.04 -0.32 13.96
N GLY A 229 -12.43 -1.57 13.67
CA GLY A 229 -13.64 -1.91 12.90
C GLY A 229 -13.41 -2.19 11.41
N GLU A 230 -12.29 -1.74 10.81
CA GLU A 230 -12.03 -1.94 9.37
C GLU A 230 -11.31 -3.24 9.03
N ALA A 231 -10.25 -3.62 9.75
CA ALA A 231 -9.56 -4.91 9.53
C ALA A 231 -9.19 -5.64 10.83
N TRP A 232 -9.59 -5.09 11.96
CA TRP A 232 -9.44 -5.72 13.27
C TRP A 232 -10.67 -6.55 13.65
N GLU A 233 -11.81 -6.38 12.98
CA GLU A 233 -13.10 -7.00 13.33
C GLU A 233 -13.84 -7.62 12.12
N LEU A 234 -13.18 -7.74 10.97
CA LEU A 234 -13.69 -8.43 9.78
C LEU A 234 -13.51 -9.95 9.88
#